data_AF-W2W903-F1
#
_entry.id   AF-W2W903-F1
#
_cell.length_a   1.000
_cell.length_b   1.000
_cell.length_c   1.000
_cell.angle_alpha   90.00
_cell.angle_beta   90.00
_cell.angle_gamma   90.00
#
_symmetry.space_group_name_H-M   'P 1'
#
loop_
_entity.id
_entity.type
_entity.pdbx_description
1 polymer ?
#
loop_
_entity_poly.entity_id
_entity_poly.type
_entity_poly.pdbx_seq_one_letter_code
_entity_poly.pdbx_strand_id
1 'polypeptide(L)'
;MAAAFPQKAKAGLCALISCCFQPAYTPEATDESRYMTQEKPKRRSIADEADLSTAILPNYQDPPRWIKDDLVEACVLCGVEFDLLKRKHHCRGCGLVYCGRCTSNFDRVVKFGFVEPVRLCNNCASTAKTENVFYEKLLPLLEGGDLFSKYGLLRKRHVLLKFVRAKNIFQYQKFDPETRTYEGDIKAIPLDEITDVREVDVGQDNSDVGIIIAVGPQEHRFDATTELKRQQWMEAIAGARHVRGAMLAAEREKRAQQVEKENEEIRKMSENLQKMEERRATFQEDRMRRRAEKREQLRAKYHLATAAS
;
A
#
# COMPACT_ATOMS: atom_id res chain seq x y z
N MET A 1 -42.62 37.05 56.20
CA MET A 1 -41.72 36.27 57.06
C MET A 1 -42.06 34.80 56.85
N ALA A 2 -41.25 34.09 56.08
CA ALA A 2 -41.41 32.68 55.76
C ALA A 2 -40.02 32.02 55.70
N ALA A 3 -40.01 30.74 56.02
CA ALA A 3 -38.89 29.98 56.54
C ALA A 3 -38.10 29.17 55.49
N ALA A 4 -37.05 28.50 56.00
CA ALA A 4 -36.43 27.25 55.57
C ALA A 4 -35.14 27.28 54.71
N PHE A 5 -34.12 26.63 55.29
CA PHE A 5 -32.72 26.34 54.91
C PHE A 5 -32.59 25.11 53.96
N PRO A 6 -31.39 24.54 53.64
CA PRO A 6 -30.18 25.10 52.99
C PRO A 6 -29.57 24.14 51.94
N GLN A 7 -28.45 24.50 51.26
CA GLN A 7 -27.48 23.49 50.81
C GLN A 7 -26.09 24.04 50.38
N LYS A 8 -25.07 23.26 50.77
CA LYS A 8 -23.68 23.09 50.27
C LYS A 8 -22.54 23.89 50.93
N ALA A 9 -21.86 23.18 51.83
CA ALA A 9 -20.53 23.43 52.35
C ALA A 9 -19.43 22.88 51.41
N LYS A 10 -18.22 23.47 51.49
CA LYS A 10 -16.98 22.97 50.86
C LYS A 10 -16.17 22.16 51.89
N ALA A 11 -15.81 20.93 51.56
CA ALA A 11 -14.73 20.14 52.17
C ALA A 11 -13.56 20.12 51.13
N GLY A 12 -12.27 20.14 51.46
CA GLY A 12 -11.57 19.53 52.58
C GLY A 12 -10.73 18.38 52.01
N LEU A 13 -9.48 18.66 51.63
CA LEU A 13 -8.54 17.71 51.00
C LEU A 13 -8.05 16.69 52.04
N CYS A 14 -8.09 15.41 51.69
CA CYS A 14 -7.55 14.30 52.46
C CYS A 14 -7.00 13.25 51.47
N ALA A 15 -5.88 12.61 51.83
CA ALA A 15 -5.42 11.25 51.45
C ALA A 15 -3.92 11.18 51.11
N LEU A 16 -3.12 10.17 51.45
CA LEU A 16 -3.30 8.92 52.21
C LEU A 16 -1.90 8.23 52.35
N ILE A 17 -1.73 7.51 53.47
CA ILE A 17 -1.11 6.19 53.63
C ILE A 17 0.43 6.00 53.68
N SER A 18 0.77 5.36 54.80
CA SER A 18 2.03 4.80 55.30
C SER A 18 2.36 3.44 54.68
N CYS A 19 3.66 3.18 54.41
CA CYS A 19 4.19 1.85 54.11
C CYS A 19 5.25 1.41 55.13
N CYS A 20 4.90 0.34 55.84
CA CYS A 20 5.65 -0.90 56.11
C CYS A 20 7.08 -0.86 56.68
N PHE A 21 7.14 -1.43 57.89
CA PHE A 21 8.21 -2.19 58.56
C PHE A 21 9.14 -3.03 57.65
N GLN A 22 10.42 -3.09 58.03
CA GLN A 22 11.35 -4.21 57.77
C GLN A 22 11.89 -4.72 59.13
N PRO A 23 12.44 -5.95 59.18
CA PRO A 23 13.77 -6.06 59.78
C PRO A 23 14.78 -7.02 59.09
N ALA A 24 16.05 -6.58 59.15
CA ALA A 24 17.34 -7.29 59.39
C ALA A 24 17.95 -8.37 58.44
N TYR A 25 18.97 -7.96 57.67
CA TYR A 25 20.44 -8.28 57.68
C TYR A 25 21.02 -9.73 57.86
N THR A 26 21.61 -10.28 56.76
CA THR A 26 22.93 -11.01 56.51
C THR A 26 23.26 -12.45 56.99
N PRO A 27 24.29 -13.18 56.43
CA PRO A 27 25.49 -12.70 55.67
C PRO A 27 26.05 -13.47 54.45
N GLU A 28 26.89 -12.71 53.70
CA GLU A 28 28.13 -12.99 52.94
C GLU A 28 28.31 -14.24 52.05
N ALA A 29 28.74 -13.99 50.81
CA ALA A 29 30.09 -14.34 50.31
C ALA A 29 30.33 -13.67 48.95
N THR A 30 31.33 -12.80 48.87
CA THR A 30 31.88 -12.26 47.63
C THR A 30 32.72 -13.32 46.91
N ASP A 31 32.49 -13.53 45.62
CA ASP A 31 33.48 -14.15 44.73
C ASP A 31 33.42 -13.53 43.32
N GLU A 32 34.12 -12.40 43.21
CA GLU A 32 35.10 -12.05 42.16
C GLU A 32 35.40 -13.11 41.07
N SER A 33 34.42 -13.54 40.26
CA SER A 33 34.74 -14.42 39.11
C SER A 33 33.79 -14.35 37.91
N ARG A 34 33.18 -13.19 37.61
CA ARG A 34 32.32 -13.07 36.40
C ARG A 34 32.64 -11.95 35.42
N TYR A 35 33.77 -11.25 35.58
CA TYR A 35 34.12 -10.11 34.71
C TYR A 35 34.87 -10.46 33.42
N MET A 36 34.95 -11.74 33.00
CA MET A 36 35.68 -12.13 31.77
C MET A 36 34.86 -12.93 30.74
N THR A 37 33.52 -12.86 30.77
CA THR A 37 32.69 -13.37 29.67
C THR A 37 31.58 -12.38 29.30
N GLN A 38 31.96 -11.21 28.79
CA GLN A 38 31.06 -10.40 27.98
C GLN A 38 31.19 -10.86 26.52
N GLU A 39 30.25 -11.69 26.05
CA GLU A 39 30.09 -11.90 24.62
C GLU A 39 29.68 -10.58 23.97
N LYS A 40 30.48 -10.11 23.01
CA LYS A 40 30.14 -8.95 22.17
C LYS A 40 28.80 -9.20 21.48
N PRO A 41 27.86 -8.24 21.44
CA PRO A 41 26.60 -8.44 20.73
C PRO A 41 26.88 -8.68 19.24
N LYS A 42 26.42 -9.83 18.74
CA LYS A 42 26.50 -10.21 17.32
C LYS A 42 25.84 -9.11 16.47
N ARG A 43 26.54 -8.64 15.43
CA ARG A 43 25.95 -7.84 14.34
C ARG A 43 24.73 -8.59 13.81
N ARG A 44 23.54 -7.97 13.87
CA ARG A 44 22.31 -8.49 13.25
C ARG A 44 22.55 -8.73 11.76
N SER A 45 22.16 -9.90 11.29
CA SER A 45 22.22 -10.28 9.88
C SER A 45 21.00 -9.72 9.13
N ILE A 46 21.11 -9.69 7.79
CA ILE A 46 20.14 -9.14 6.82
C ILE A 46 18.77 -9.87 6.83
N ALA A 47 18.60 -10.92 7.66
CA ALA A 47 17.38 -11.73 7.72
C ALA A 47 16.27 -11.15 8.62
N ASP A 48 16.54 -10.09 9.39
CA ASP A 48 15.58 -9.51 10.35
C ASP A 48 14.64 -8.44 9.73
N GLU A 49 14.76 -8.15 8.42
CA GLU A 49 13.94 -7.15 7.70
C GLU A 49 12.50 -7.59 7.38
N ALA A 50 12.13 -8.83 7.72
CA ALA A 50 10.81 -9.39 7.41
C ALA A 50 9.75 -9.19 8.52
N ASP A 51 10.11 -8.62 9.68
CA ASP A 51 9.20 -8.58 10.84
C ASP A 51 8.75 -7.16 11.26
N LEU A 52 9.11 -6.12 10.49
CA LEU A 52 8.55 -4.77 10.68
C LEU A 52 7.34 -4.49 9.77
N SER A 53 7.04 -5.37 8.80
CA SER A 53 5.86 -5.27 7.93
C SER A 53 4.56 -5.71 8.62
N THR A 54 4.64 -6.32 9.81
CA THR A 54 3.47 -6.90 10.49
C THR A 54 2.73 -5.91 11.40
N ALA A 55 3.19 -4.66 11.50
CA ALA A 55 2.55 -3.61 12.30
C ALA A 55 1.80 -2.56 11.46
N ILE A 56 1.55 -2.84 10.18
CA ILE A 56 0.71 -1.99 9.35
C ILE A 56 -0.74 -2.41 9.60
N LEU A 57 -1.52 -1.53 10.20
CA LEU A 57 -2.97 -1.69 10.37
C LEU A 57 -3.56 -2.23 9.05
N PRO A 58 -4.49 -3.22 9.07
CA PRO A 58 -4.83 -4.09 7.93
C PRO A 58 -5.49 -3.43 6.70
N ASN A 59 -5.35 -2.12 6.52
CA ASN A 59 -5.99 -1.30 5.49
C ASN A 59 -5.10 -0.14 4.99
N TYR A 60 -3.82 -0.11 5.33
CA TYR A 60 -2.84 0.88 4.89
C TYR A 60 -1.84 0.27 3.91
N GLN A 61 -1.33 1.09 3.00
CA GLN A 61 -0.29 0.69 2.05
C GLN A 61 1.09 0.75 2.72
N ASP A 62 2.01 -0.09 2.25
CA ASP A 62 3.40 -0.02 2.68
C ASP A 62 4.03 1.31 2.21
N PRO A 63 4.74 2.04 3.09
CA PRO A 63 5.48 3.20 2.67
C PRO A 63 6.60 2.81 1.69
N PRO A 64 6.97 3.71 0.75
CA PRO A 64 8.00 3.41 -0.23
C PRO A 64 9.38 3.26 0.44
N ARG A 65 10.17 2.31 -0.08
CA ARG A 65 11.58 2.17 0.31
C ARG A 65 12.37 3.39 -0.15
N TRP A 66 13.27 3.85 0.70
CA TRP A 66 14.15 4.98 0.36
C TRP A 66 15.25 4.54 -0.58
N ILE A 67 15.53 5.36 -1.60
CA ILE A 67 16.72 5.18 -2.43
C ILE A 67 17.97 5.49 -1.60
N LYS A 68 19.01 4.68 -1.76
CA LYS A 68 20.30 4.88 -1.06
C LYS A 68 20.94 6.18 -1.54
N ASP A 69 21.48 6.95 -0.61
CA ASP A 69 22.08 8.24 -0.90
C ASP A 69 23.21 8.16 -1.92
N ASP A 70 24.04 7.11 -1.87
CA ASP A 70 25.18 6.93 -2.78
C ASP A 70 24.80 6.78 -4.26
N LEU A 71 23.52 6.46 -4.54
CA LEU A 71 23.00 6.32 -5.90
C LEU A 71 22.46 7.63 -6.49
N VAL A 72 22.47 8.72 -5.71
CA VAL A 72 21.85 9.99 -6.11
C VAL A 72 22.84 11.14 -5.95
N GLU A 73 23.25 11.73 -7.06
CA GLU A 73 24.21 12.85 -7.08
C GLU A 73 23.54 14.22 -7.11
N ALA A 74 22.29 14.29 -7.60
CA ALA A 74 21.54 15.53 -7.73
C ALA A 74 20.08 15.38 -7.29
N CYS A 75 19.46 16.50 -6.91
CA CYS A 75 18.04 16.54 -6.54
C CYS A 75 17.16 16.07 -7.69
N VAL A 76 16.29 15.08 -7.43
CA VAL A 76 15.40 14.50 -8.45
C VAL A 76 14.48 15.54 -9.11
N LEU A 77 14.09 16.60 -8.39
CA LEU A 77 13.17 17.61 -8.93
C LEU A 77 13.85 18.76 -9.66
N CYS A 78 14.94 19.31 -9.11
CA CYS A 78 15.55 20.54 -9.64
C CYS A 78 16.96 20.36 -10.19
N GLY A 79 17.51 19.15 -10.14
CA GLY A 79 18.83 18.82 -10.70
C GLY A 79 20.02 19.44 -9.95
N VAL A 80 19.80 20.13 -8.81
CA VAL A 80 20.93 20.70 -8.06
C VAL A 80 21.80 19.57 -7.49
N GLU A 81 23.10 19.64 -7.77
CA GLU A 81 24.09 18.69 -7.24
C GLU A 81 24.22 18.84 -5.72
N PHE A 82 24.31 17.68 -5.07
CA PHE A 82 24.56 17.59 -3.64
C PHE A 82 26.05 17.72 -3.37
N ASP A 83 26.36 18.40 -2.27
CA ASP A 83 27.72 18.62 -1.78
C ASP A 83 27.69 18.72 -0.25
N LEU A 84 28.81 19.09 0.37
CA LEU A 84 28.90 19.22 1.83
C LEU A 84 27.94 20.25 2.43
N LEU A 85 27.47 21.24 1.65
CA LEU A 85 26.54 22.28 2.09
C LEU A 85 25.10 21.95 1.69
N LYS A 86 24.89 21.30 0.54
CA LYS A 86 23.60 20.87 0.02
C LYS A 86 23.33 19.42 0.40
N ARG A 87 22.67 19.24 1.54
CA ARG A 87 22.30 17.93 2.09
C ARG A 87 21.15 17.26 1.33
N LYS A 88 21.20 15.92 1.29
CA LYS A 88 20.18 15.03 0.74
C LYS A 88 19.01 14.87 1.73
N HIS A 89 17.80 14.79 1.21
CA HIS A 89 16.58 14.54 2.00
C HIS A 89 15.63 13.60 1.29
N HIS A 90 15.16 12.56 1.97
CA HIS A 90 14.14 11.66 1.45
C HIS A 90 12.73 12.21 1.65
N CYS A 91 11.93 12.13 0.59
CA CYS A 91 10.48 12.28 0.69
C CYS A 91 9.88 11.01 1.29
N ARG A 92 9.09 11.12 2.36
CA ARG A 92 8.41 9.96 2.96
C ARG A 92 7.27 9.41 2.10
N GLY A 93 6.78 10.21 1.15
CA GLY A 93 5.69 9.84 0.23
C GLY A 93 6.14 9.07 -1.03
N CYS A 94 7.37 9.25 -1.50
CA CYS A 94 7.88 8.54 -2.69
C CYS A 94 9.25 7.87 -2.50
N GLY A 95 9.93 8.08 -1.37
CA GLY A 95 11.24 7.48 -1.08
C GLY A 95 12.42 8.07 -1.86
N LEU A 96 12.19 8.99 -2.79
CA LEU A 96 13.23 9.64 -3.59
C LEU A 96 13.96 10.76 -2.82
N VAL A 97 15.15 11.14 -3.31
CA VAL A 97 16.05 12.11 -2.69
C VAL A 97 15.96 13.48 -3.34
N TYR A 98 15.89 14.52 -2.50
CA TYR A 98 15.71 15.91 -2.90
C TYR A 98 16.58 16.85 -2.06
N CYS A 99 16.74 18.10 -2.52
CA CYS A 99 17.27 19.17 -1.69
C CYS A 99 16.21 19.72 -0.72
N GLY A 100 16.66 20.51 0.27
CA GLY A 100 15.78 21.04 1.32
C GLY A 100 14.65 21.93 0.78
N ARG A 101 14.92 22.67 -0.31
CA ARG A 101 13.92 23.53 -0.97
C ARG A 101 12.82 22.73 -1.65
N CYS A 102 13.16 21.61 -2.29
CA CYS A 102 12.18 20.75 -2.97
C CYS A 102 11.40 19.84 -2.00
N THR A 103 11.77 19.83 -0.72
CA THR A 103 11.10 19.09 0.35
C THR A 103 10.80 19.98 1.56
N SER A 104 10.40 21.23 1.33
CA SER A 104 10.09 22.18 2.40
C SER A 104 8.74 21.92 3.07
N ASN A 105 7.92 21.04 2.51
CA ASN A 105 6.58 20.74 3.00
C ASN A 105 6.59 19.56 3.98
N PHE A 106 5.75 19.66 5.00
CA PHE A 106 5.49 18.59 5.96
C PHE A 106 3.98 18.39 6.05
N ASP A 107 3.53 17.15 5.81
CA ASP A 107 2.11 16.81 5.87
C ASP A 107 1.94 15.33 6.24
N ARG A 108 0.74 14.96 6.68
CA ARG A 108 0.37 13.57 6.94
C ARG A 108 0.27 12.82 5.62
N VAL A 109 0.51 11.52 5.64
CA VAL A 109 0.23 10.65 4.49
C VAL A 109 -0.56 9.48 5.01
N VAL A 110 -1.87 9.69 5.14
CA VAL A 110 -2.74 8.76 5.86
C VAL A 110 -2.70 7.39 5.22
N LYS A 111 -2.63 7.28 3.89
CA LYS A 111 -2.55 5.98 3.19
C LYS A 111 -1.39 5.08 3.61
N PHE A 112 -0.30 5.65 4.13
CA PHE A 112 0.87 4.91 4.63
C PHE A 112 0.92 4.80 6.17
N GLY A 113 -0.14 5.23 6.85
CA GLY A 113 -0.19 5.25 8.32
C GLY A 113 0.62 6.40 8.96
N PHE A 114 1.13 7.35 8.16
CA PHE A 114 1.80 8.54 8.70
C PHE A 114 0.76 9.55 9.20
N VAL A 115 0.35 9.38 10.46
CA VAL A 115 -0.62 10.26 11.15
C VAL A 115 0.01 11.55 11.68
N GLU A 116 1.33 11.59 11.79
CA GLU A 116 2.08 12.82 12.09
C GLU A 116 2.68 13.42 10.81
N PRO A 117 2.85 14.75 10.72
CA PRO A 117 3.44 15.38 9.54
C PRO A 117 4.85 14.87 9.25
N VAL A 118 5.04 14.35 8.04
CA VAL A 118 6.33 13.86 7.54
C VAL A 118 6.82 14.74 6.40
N ARG A 119 8.14 14.78 6.18
CA ARG A 119 8.75 15.54 5.08
C ARG A 119 8.32 14.99 3.72
N LEU A 120 7.79 15.86 2.86
CA LEU A 120 7.34 15.50 1.52
C LEU A 120 7.98 16.40 0.47
N CYS A 121 8.21 15.84 -0.72
CA CYS A 121 8.48 16.65 -1.89
C CYS A 121 7.21 17.39 -2.31
N ASN A 122 7.36 18.43 -3.14
CA ASN A 122 6.22 19.27 -3.56
C ASN A 122 5.07 18.46 -4.17
N ASN A 123 5.37 17.47 -5.02
CA ASN A 123 4.35 16.63 -5.65
C ASN A 123 3.62 15.78 -4.60
N CYS A 124 4.37 15.06 -3.74
CA CYS A 124 3.76 14.24 -2.69
C CYS A 124 2.96 15.06 -1.68
N ALA A 125 3.38 16.29 -1.36
CA ALA A 125 2.62 17.17 -0.49
C ALA A 125 1.27 17.55 -1.13
N SER A 126 1.24 17.84 -2.43
CA SER A 126 -0.01 18.12 -3.15
C SER A 126 -0.93 16.90 -3.17
N THR A 127 -0.39 15.73 -3.50
CA THR A 127 -1.16 14.47 -3.53
C THR A 127 -1.67 14.08 -2.15
N ALA A 128 -0.85 14.23 -1.11
CA ALA A 128 -1.25 13.92 0.26
C ALA A 128 -2.44 14.77 0.70
N LYS A 129 -2.47 16.07 0.39
CA LYS A 129 -3.62 16.94 0.70
C LYS A 129 -4.92 16.43 0.11
N THR A 130 -4.92 16.05 -1.17
CA THR A 130 -6.12 15.54 -1.84
C THR A 130 -6.52 14.16 -1.31
N GLU A 131 -5.57 13.26 -1.10
CA GLU A 131 -5.86 11.90 -0.63
C GLU A 131 -6.29 11.88 0.84
N ASN A 132 -5.71 12.72 1.70
CA ASN A 132 -6.06 12.78 3.12
C ASN A 132 -7.54 13.16 3.31
N VAL A 133 -8.11 14.01 2.44
CA VAL A 133 -9.56 14.30 2.45
C VAL A 133 -10.37 13.01 2.30
N PHE A 134 -10.00 12.14 1.36
CA PHE A 134 -10.65 10.86 1.19
C PHE A 134 -10.49 9.96 2.41
N TYR A 135 -9.25 9.72 2.87
CA TYR A 135 -9.00 8.79 3.96
C TYR A 135 -9.57 9.23 5.31
N GLU A 136 -9.60 10.53 5.59
CA GLU A 136 -10.04 11.06 6.88
C GLU A 136 -11.55 11.33 6.94
N LYS A 137 -12.18 11.69 5.81
CA LYS A 137 -13.59 12.11 5.79
C LYS A 137 -14.50 11.17 5.02
N LEU A 138 -14.14 10.88 3.77
CA LEU A 138 -15.03 10.16 2.84
C LEU A 138 -15.02 8.66 3.09
N LEU A 139 -13.86 8.08 3.38
CA LEU A 139 -13.71 6.66 3.59
C LEU A 139 -14.40 6.16 4.88
N PRO A 140 -14.31 6.86 6.03
CA PRO A 140 -15.11 6.51 7.21
C PRO A 140 -16.62 6.59 6.96
N LEU A 141 -17.08 7.54 6.14
CA LEU A 141 -18.49 7.63 5.73
C LEU A 141 -18.92 6.39 4.95
N LEU A 142 -18.11 5.97 3.98
CA LEU A 142 -18.41 4.77 3.19
C LEU A 142 -18.40 3.49 4.04
N GLU A 143 -17.41 3.33 4.94
CA GLU A 143 -17.27 2.13 5.78
C GLU A 143 -18.29 2.07 6.92
N GLY A 144 -18.66 3.22 7.49
CA GLY A 144 -19.75 3.34 8.45
C GLY A 144 -21.09 2.95 7.83
N GLY A 145 -21.26 3.30 6.55
CA GLY A 145 -22.46 3.00 5.79
C GLY A 145 -23.64 3.89 6.15
N ASP A 146 -24.68 3.82 5.33
CA ASP A 146 -25.85 4.67 5.46
C ASP A 146 -27.13 3.99 5.01
N LEU A 147 -28.24 4.43 5.58
CA LEU A 147 -29.57 3.97 5.21
C LEU A 147 -30.05 4.64 3.92
N PHE A 148 -30.41 3.86 2.92
CA PHE A 148 -31.07 4.33 1.71
C PHE A 148 -32.43 3.68 1.56
N SER A 149 -33.30 4.29 0.77
CA SER A 149 -34.56 3.68 0.37
C SER A 149 -34.43 3.04 -1.01
N LYS A 150 -35.16 1.95 -1.21
CA LYS A 150 -35.37 1.33 -2.51
C LYS A 150 -36.84 1.06 -2.70
N TYR A 151 -37.35 1.31 -3.90
CA TYR A 151 -38.72 0.93 -4.28
C TYR A 151 -38.72 -0.47 -4.90
N GLY A 152 -39.58 -1.35 -4.38
CA GLY A 152 -40.04 -2.54 -5.10
C GLY A 152 -41.31 -2.22 -5.90
N LEU A 153 -42.01 -3.26 -6.37
CA LEU A 153 -43.27 -3.11 -7.12
C LEU A 153 -44.35 -2.31 -6.35
N LEU A 154 -44.40 -2.41 -5.02
CA LEU A 154 -45.48 -1.81 -4.20
C LEU A 154 -45.06 -1.30 -2.81
N ARG A 155 -43.81 -1.50 -2.37
CA ARG A 155 -43.36 -1.09 -1.02
C ARG A 155 -41.97 -0.47 -1.06
N LYS A 156 -41.84 0.65 -0.34
CA LYS A 156 -40.55 1.24 0.03
C LYS A 156 -39.89 0.34 1.07
N ARG A 157 -38.61 0.07 0.89
CA ARG A 157 -37.79 -0.67 1.87
C ARG A 157 -36.51 0.08 2.15
N HIS A 158 -36.03 -0.03 3.38
CA HIS A 158 -34.74 0.50 3.75
C HIS A 158 -33.64 -0.53 3.53
N VAL A 159 -32.51 -0.06 3.02
CA VAL A 159 -31.29 -0.85 2.84
C VAL A 159 -30.12 -0.12 3.46
N LEU A 160 -29.24 -0.84 4.15
CA LEU A 160 -27.97 -0.27 4.60
C LEU A 160 -26.92 -0.52 3.52
N LEU A 161 -26.39 0.54 2.93
CA LEU A 161 -25.28 0.49 1.97
C LEU A 161 -23.98 0.84 2.68
N LYS A 162 -22.94 0.03 2.50
CA LYS A 162 -21.60 0.29 3.06
C LYS A 162 -20.50 -0.21 2.16
N PHE A 163 -19.32 0.38 2.24
CA PHE A 163 -18.12 -0.08 1.57
C PHE A 163 -17.32 -1.02 2.47
N VAL A 164 -16.88 -2.15 1.91
CA VAL A 164 -16.01 -3.11 2.58
C VAL A 164 -14.66 -3.05 1.90
N ARG A 165 -13.76 -2.22 2.47
CA ARG A 165 -12.45 -1.92 1.90
C ARG A 165 -11.62 -3.17 1.60
N ALA A 166 -11.56 -4.11 2.55
CA ALA A 166 -10.79 -5.35 2.42
C ALA A 166 -11.20 -6.23 1.21
N LYS A 167 -12.45 -6.08 0.74
CA LYS A 167 -12.98 -6.80 -0.42
C LYS A 167 -13.13 -5.92 -1.66
N ASN A 168 -12.92 -4.61 -1.53
CA ASN A 168 -13.16 -3.62 -2.56
C ASN A 168 -14.59 -3.66 -3.15
N ILE A 169 -15.61 -3.86 -2.28
CA ILE A 169 -17.02 -3.93 -2.68
C ILE A 169 -17.87 -2.96 -1.89
N PHE A 170 -18.86 -2.36 -2.55
CA PHE A 170 -20.03 -1.85 -1.86
C PHE A 170 -21.01 -2.99 -1.63
N GLN A 171 -21.46 -3.17 -0.41
CA GLN A 171 -22.51 -4.14 -0.10
C GLN A 171 -23.74 -3.43 0.42
N TYR A 172 -24.91 -3.96 0.08
CA TYR A 172 -26.16 -3.52 0.67
C TYR A 172 -27.09 -4.69 0.96
N GLN A 173 -27.87 -4.53 2.02
CA GLN A 173 -28.85 -5.52 2.48
C GLN A 173 -30.07 -4.80 3.04
N LYS A 174 -31.23 -5.44 3.01
CA LYS A 174 -32.43 -4.88 3.66
C LYS A 174 -32.15 -4.73 5.16
N PHE A 175 -32.50 -3.58 5.71
CA PHE A 175 -32.30 -3.26 7.10
C PHE A 175 -33.57 -2.63 7.66
N ASP A 176 -34.05 -3.16 8.77
CA ASP A 176 -35.16 -2.58 9.52
C ASP A 176 -34.60 -1.62 10.57
N PRO A 177 -34.84 -0.30 10.46
CA PRO A 177 -34.32 0.69 11.40
C PRO A 177 -34.97 0.61 12.78
N GLU A 178 -36.19 0.08 12.91
CA GLU A 178 -36.90 -0.03 14.19
C GLU A 178 -36.34 -1.19 15.02
N THR A 179 -36.24 -2.37 14.40
CA THR A 179 -35.72 -3.57 15.07
C THR A 179 -34.20 -3.70 15.01
N ARG A 180 -33.53 -2.89 14.18
CA ARG A 180 -32.08 -2.93 13.89
C ARG A 180 -31.62 -4.30 13.35
N THR A 181 -32.48 -4.95 12.58
CA THR A 181 -32.20 -6.27 12.01
C THR A 181 -31.93 -6.22 10.51
N TYR A 182 -31.12 -7.16 10.05
CA TYR A 182 -30.85 -7.36 8.62
C TYR A 182 -31.73 -8.48 8.08
N GLU A 183 -32.21 -8.30 6.86
CA GLU A 183 -33.11 -9.26 6.21
C GLU A 183 -32.68 -9.55 4.76
N GLY A 184 -32.96 -10.77 4.31
CA GLY A 184 -32.72 -11.21 2.94
C GLY A 184 -31.25 -11.27 2.55
N ASP A 185 -30.98 -11.36 1.24
CA ASP A 185 -29.63 -11.53 0.73
C ASP A 185 -28.79 -10.26 0.79
N ILE A 186 -27.50 -10.44 1.04
CA ILE A 186 -26.49 -9.40 0.81
C ILE A 186 -26.27 -9.28 -0.69
N LYS A 187 -26.37 -8.06 -1.20
CA LYS A 187 -25.98 -7.71 -2.57
C LYS A 187 -24.63 -7.00 -2.54
N ALA A 188 -23.81 -7.24 -3.55
CA ALA A 188 -22.48 -6.65 -3.67
C ALA A 188 -22.33 -5.97 -5.03
N ILE A 189 -21.63 -4.84 -5.03
CA ILE A 189 -21.26 -4.04 -6.19
C ILE A 189 -19.74 -3.85 -6.10
N PRO A 190 -18.94 -4.55 -6.91
CA PRO A 190 -17.50 -4.38 -6.93
C PRO A 190 -17.11 -2.95 -7.35
N LEU A 191 -16.22 -2.28 -6.61
CA LEU A 191 -15.79 -0.92 -6.94
C LEU A 191 -15.17 -0.84 -8.34
N ASP A 192 -14.41 -1.87 -8.70
CA ASP A 192 -13.69 -1.97 -9.98
C ASP A 192 -14.66 -2.14 -11.19
N GLU A 193 -15.90 -2.57 -10.95
CA GLU A 193 -16.92 -2.75 -12.00
C GLU A 193 -17.87 -1.57 -12.12
N ILE A 194 -17.81 -0.59 -11.21
CA ILE A 194 -18.63 0.63 -11.31
C ILE A 194 -18.20 1.41 -12.55
N THR A 195 -19.10 1.49 -13.53
CA THR A 195 -18.90 2.24 -14.75
C THR A 195 -19.22 3.71 -14.54
N ASP A 196 -20.30 4.00 -13.80
CA ASP A 196 -20.83 5.36 -13.65
C ASP A 196 -21.59 5.55 -12.32
N VAL A 197 -21.65 6.80 -11.85
CA VAL A 197 -22.42 7.20 -10.67
C VAL A 197 -23.15 8.50 -10.99
N ARG A 198 -24.49 8.47 -10.98
CA ARG A 198 -25.34 9.60 -11.40
C ARG A 198 -26.33 10.01 -10.33
N GLU A 199 -26.71 11.28 -10.39
CA GLU A 199 -27.81 11.83 -9.61
C GLU A 199 -29.15 11.36 -10.18
N VAL A 200 -30.12 11.20 -9.28
CA VAL A 200 -31.53 11.07 -9.60
C VAL A 200 -32.26 12.21 -8.92
N ASP A 201 -32.90 13.04 -9.74
CA ASP A 201 -33.68 14.17 -9.27
C ASP A 201 -35.13 13.79 -8.97
N VAL A 202 -35.74 14.62 -8.11
CA VAL A 202 -37.12 14.51 -7.66
C VAL A 202 -38.06 14.53 -8.87
N GLY A 203 -38.86 13.48 -9.03
CA GLY A 203 -40.00 13.46 -9.95
C GLY A 203 -41.18 14.24 -9.38
N GLN A 204 -42.10 14.67 -10.26
CA GLN A 204 -43.30 15.47 -9.91
C GLN A 204 -44.20 14.83 -8.83
N ASP A 205 -44.03 13.53 -8.55
CA ASP A 205 -44.83 12.72 -7.63
C ASP A 205 -44.16 12.47 -6.27
N ASN A 206 -43.39 13.43 -5.74
CA ASN A 206 -42.80 13.32 -4.39
C ASN A 206 -41.76 12.18 -4.25
N SER A 207 -41.05 11.85 -5.33
CA SER A 207 -40.00 10.82 -5.29
C SER A 207 -38.71 11.37 -4.69
N ASP A 208 -38.09 10.56 -3.83
CA ASP A 208 -36.87 10.89 -3.09
C ASP A 208 -35.69 11.22 -4.04
N VAL A 209 -34.87 12.21 -3.66
CA VAL A 209 -33.53 12.44 -4.25
C VAL A 209 -32.67 11.18 -4.10
N GLY A 210 -31.83 10.84 -5.08
CA GLY A 210 -31.06 9.59 -5.01
C GLY A 210 -29.80 9.52 -5.85
N ILE A 211 -29.09 8.41 -5.73
CA ILE A 211 -27.93 8.05 -6.55
C ILE A 211 -28.23 6.79 -7.36
N ILE A 212 -27.72 6.71 -8.58
CA ILE A 212 -27.62 5.46 -9.34
C ILE A 212 -26.15 5.08 -9.42
N ILE A 213 -25.84 3.85 -9.02
CA ILE A 213 -24.54 3.23 -9.25
C ILE A 213 -24.71 2.24 -10.41
N ALA A 214 -24.05 2.49 -11.53
CA ALA A 214 -24.11 1.64 -12.72
C ALA A 214 -22.91 0.67 -12.75
N VAL A 215 -23.20 -0.58 -13.11
CA VAL A 215 -22.24 -1.68 -13.25
C VAL A 215 -22.49 -2.33 -14.61
N GLY A 216 -21.84 -1.82 -15.65
CA GLY A 216 -22.16 -2.19 -17.03
C GLY A 216 -23.63 -1.90 -17.36
N PRO A 217 -24.45 -2.91 -17.72
CA PRO A 217 -25.88 -2.73 -18.01
C PRO A 217 -26.77 -2.71 -16.76
N GLN A 218 -26.24 -3.03 -15.58
CA GLN A 218 -27.03 -3.07 -14.34
C GLN A 218 -27.00 -1.71 -13.64
N GLU A 219 -28.17 -1.25 -13.18
CA GLU A 219 -28.30 -0.02 -12.40
C GLU A 219 -28.80 -0.31 -10.99
N HIS A 220 -28.11 0.25 -9.99
CA HIS A 220 -28.50 0.18 -8.59
C HIS A 220 -28.88 1.58 -8.10
N ARG A 221 -30.19 1.86 -8.09
CA ARG A 221 -30.75 3.11 -7.54
C ARG A 221 -30.83 3.06 -6.01
N PHE A 222 -30.35 4.09 -5.33
CA PHE A 222 -30.44 4.26 -3.89
C PHE A 222 -31.00 5.65 -3.58
N ASP A 223 -32.17 5.68 -2.99
CA ASP A 223 -32.83 6.93 -2.64
C ASP A 223 -32.30 7.45 -1.30
N ALA A 224 -31.76 8.66 -1.33
CA ALA A 224 -31.21 9.36 -0.18
C ALA A 224 -32.30 10.16 0.55
N THR A 225 -32.12 10.35 1.85
CA THR A 225 -33.05 11.15 2.65
C THR A 225 -32.89 12.65 2.43
N THR A 226 -31.71 13.09 1.96
CA THR A 226 -31.38 14.50 1.73
C THR A 226 -30.44 14.64 0.54
N GLU A 227 -30.45 15.81 -0.10
CA GLU A 227 -29.52 16.16 -1.17
C GLU A 227 -28.06 16.17 -0.67
N LEU A 228 -27.82 16.66 0.55
CA LEU A 228 -26.49 16.63 1.17
C LEU A 228 -25.94 15.19 1.23
N LYS A 229 -26.76 14.23 1.66
CA LYS A 229 -26.36 12.82 1.71
C LYS A 229 -26.05 12.26 0.33
N ARG A 230 -26.86 12.60 -0.68
CA ARG A 230 -26.61 12.24 -2.09
C ARG A 230 -25.23 12.74 -2.52
N GLN A 231 -24.96 14.03 -2.34
CA GLN A 231 -23.69 14.66 -2.72
C GLN A 231 -22.49 14.04 -1.99
N GLN A 232 -22.58 13.85 -0.68
CA GLN A 232 -21.51 13.23 0.12
C GLN A 232 -21.19 11.81 -0.35
N TRP A 233 -22.21 11.00 -0.63
CA TRP A 233 -22.00 9.63 -1.12
C TRP A 233 -21.43 9.60 -2.53
N MET A 234 -21.87 10.50 -3.41
CA MET A 234 -21.30 10.60 -4.77
C MET A 234 -19.83 11.01 -4.72
N GLU A 235 -19.50 12.05 -3.95
CA GLU A 235 -18.12 12.49 -3.76
C GLU A 235 -17.27 11.36 -3.17
N ALA A 236 -17.78 10.64 -2.18
CA ALA A 236 -17.08 9.54 -1.56
C ALA A 236 -16.84 8.36 -2.51
N ILE A 237 -17.85 7.95 -3.30
CA ILE A 237 -17.69 6.89 -4.30
C ILE A 237 -16.70 7.32 -5.39
N ALA A 238 -16.76 8.58 -5.85
CA ALA A 238 -15.80 9.12 -6.81
C ALA A 238 -14.38 9.12 -6.25
N GLY A 239 -14.21 9.54 -4.99
CA GLY A 239 -12.94 9.48 -4.27
C GLY A 239 -12.39 8.04 -4.15
N ALA A 240 -13.26 7.08 -3.84
CA ALA A 240 -12.87 5.66 -3.76
C ALA A 240 -12.38 5.14 -5.12
N ARG A 241 -13.10 5.45 -6.20
CA ARG A 241 -12.70 5.10 -7.58
C ARG A 241 -11.37 5.73 -7.96
N HIS A 242 -11.16 7.01 -7.61
CA HIS A 242 -9.91 7.72 -7.89
C HIS A 242 -8.70 7.06 -7.20
N VAL A 243 -8.81 6.81 -5.88
CA VAL A 243 -7.75 6.16 -5.11
C VAL A 243 -7.47 4.75 -5.63
N ARG A 244 -8.51 3.97 -5.91
CA ARG A 244 -8.37 2.62 -6.49
C ARG A 244 -7.71 2.65 -7.87
N GLY A 245 -8.08 3.60 -8.72
CA GLY A 245 -7.46 3.79 -10.04
C GLY A 245 -5.96 4.09 -9.94
N ALA A 246 -5.55 4.93 -8.99
CA ALA A 246 -4.15 5.21 -8.71
C ALA A 246 -3.38 3.97 -8.23
N MET A 247 -3.99 3.17 -7.34
CA MET A 247 -3.40 1.89 -6.89
C MET A 247 -3.20 0.90 -8.04
N LEU A 248 -4.22 0.71 -8.88
CA LEU A 248 -4.14 -0.16 -10.05
C LEU A 248 -3.11 0.33 -11.09
N ALA A 249 -2.92 1.64 -11.22
CA ALA A 249 -1.87 2.20 -12.05
C ALA A 249 -0.47 1.82 -11.51
N ALA A 250 -0.24 1.99 -10.21
CA ALA A 250 1.02 1.64 -9.56
C ALA A 250 1.33 0.13 -9.63
N GLU A 251 0.32 -0.73 -9.42
CA GLU A 251 0.45 -2.18 -9.59
C GLU A 251 0.84 -2.57 -11.01
N ARG A 252 0.22 -1.93 -12.03
CA ARG A 252 0.54 -2.15 -13.44
C ARG A 252 1.97 -1.74 -13.77
N GLU A 253 2.42 -0.59 -13.26
CA GLU A 253 3.80 -0.12 -13.45
C GLU A 253 4.82 -1.08 -12.83
N LYS A 254 4.58 -1.53 -11.58
CA LYS A 254 5.43 -2.52 -10.91
C LYS A 254 5.50 -3.83 -11.69
N ARG A 255 4.37 -4.29 -12.23
CA ARG A 255 4.33 -5.49 -13.07
C ARG A 255 5.10 -5.29 -14.38
N ALA A 256 4.99 -4.13 -15.01
CA ALA A 256 5.73 -3.81 -16.23
C ALA A 256 7.26 -3.85 -15.99
N GLN A 257 7.74 -3.25 -14.89
CA GLN A 257 9.15 -3.29 -14.51
C GLN A 257 9.64 -4.72 -14.25
N GLN A 258 8.82 -5.55 -13.60
CA GLN A 258 9.15 -6.95 -13.36
C GLN A 258 9.28 -7.75 -14.67
N VAL A 259 8.32 -7.56 -15.59
CA VAL A 259 8.36 -8.22 -16.91
C VAL A 259 9.58 -7.76 -17.72
N GLU A 260 9.94 -6.48 -17.67
CA GLU A 260 11.13 -5.96 -18.34
C GLU A 260 12.41 -6.62 -17.81
N LYS A 261 12.52 -6.78 -16.48
CA LYS A 261 13.65 -7.46 -15.86
C LYS A 261 13.74 -8.94 -16.27
N GLU A 262 12.62 -9.65 -16.26
CA GLU A 262 12.56 -11.05 -16.70
C GLU A 262 12.95 -11.20 -18.17
N ASN A 263 12.47 -10.31 -19.03
CA ASN A 263 12.83 -10.30 -20.45
C ASN A 263 14.33 -10.07 -20.66
N GLU A 264 14.95 -9.18 -19.88
CA GLU A 264 16.38 -8.92 -19.93
C GLU A 264 17.21 -10.13 -19.46
N GLU A 265 16.74 -10.86 -18.44
CA GLU A 265 17.37 -12.10 -17.98
C GLU A 265 17.25 -13.21 -19.04
N ILE A 266 16.08 -13.36 -19.67
CA ILE A 266 15.86 -14.30 -20.78
C ILE A 266 16.78 -13.96 -21.96
N ARG A 267 16.91 -12.67 -22.31
CA ARG A 267 17.81 -12.22 -23.39
C ARG A 267 19.25 -12.62 -23.12
N LYS A 268 19.77 -12.34 -21.91
CA LYS A 268 21.13 -12.74 -21.51
C LYS A 268 21.34 -14.25 -21.55
N MET A 269 20.36 -15.01 -21.08
CA MET A 269 20.42 -16.47 -21.10
C MET A 269 20.44 -17.01 -22.54
N SER A 270 19.62 -16.45 -23.42
CA SER A 270 19.60 -16.80 -24.85
C SER A 270 20.94 -16.51 -25.53
N GLU A 271 21.51 -15.33 -25.31
CA GLU A 271 22.83 -14.96 -25.86
C GLU A 271 23.94 -15.87 -25.35
N ASN A 272 23.90 -16.26 -24.08
CA ASN A 272 24.87 -17.19 -23.50
C ASN A 272 24.72 -18.59 -24.12
N LEU A 273 23.49 -19.07 -24.33
CA LEU A 273 23.24 -20.36 -24.97
C LEU A 273 23.76 -20.37 -26.41
N GLN A 274 23.46 -19.32 -27.19
CA GLN A 274 23.95 -19.19 -28.56
C GLN A 274 25.50 -19.22 -28.61
N LYS A 275 26.18 -18.50 -27.72
CA LYS A 275 27.64 -18.54 -27.61
C LYS A 275 28.17 -19.93 -27.28
N MET A 276 27.46 -20.70 -26.44
CA MET A 276 27.84 -22.09 -26.16
C MET A 276 27.67 -22.99 -27.38
N GLU A 277 26.60 -22.81 -28.15
CA GLU A 277 26.33 -23.56 -29.38
C GLU A 277 27.39 -23.26 -30.46
N GLU A 278 27.73 -21.98 -30.66
CA GLU A 278 28.79 -21.55 -31.59
C GLU A 278 30.16 -22.15 -31.19
N ARG A 279 30.49 -22.14 -29.89
CA ARG A 279 31.73 -22.78 -29.38
C ARG A 279 31.73 -24.29 -29.61
N ARG A 280 30.57 -24.95 -29.46
CA ARG A 280 30.45 -26.39 -29.71
C ARG A 280 30.62 -26.70 -31.20
N ALA A 281 30.00 -25.92 -32.09
CA ALA A 281 30.11 -26.07 -33.53
C ALA A 281 31.55 -25.87 -34.02
N THR A 282 32.20 -24.78 -33.59
CA THR A 282 33.61 -24.49 -33.94
C THR A 282 34.58 -25.59 -33.46
N PHE A 283 34.38 -26.12 -32.25
CA PHE A 283 35.18 -27.25 -31.77
C PHE A 283 34.97 -28.52 -32.60
N GLN A 284 33.72 -28.79 -33.01
CA GLN A 284 33.40 -29.93 -33.87
C GLN A 284 34.02 -29.77 -35.28
N GLU A 285 33.99 -28.57 -35.85
CA GLU A 285 34.63 -28.23 -37.13
C GLU A 285 36.14 -28.39 -37.07
N ASP A 286 36.82 -27.83 -36.05
CA ASP A 286 38.27 -27.98 -35.88
C ASP A 286 38.68 -29.45 -35.74
N ARG A 287 37.90 -30.23 -34.97
CA ARG A 287 38.13 -31.66 -34.83
C ARG A 287 38.00 -32.41 -36.18
N MET A 288 37.02 -32.05 -37.00
CA MET A 288 36.84 -32.64 -38.33
C MET A 288 37.97 -32.24 -39.29
N ARG A 289 38.38 -30.96 -39.26
CA ARG A 289 39.51 -30.42 -40.03
C ARG A 289 40.81 -31.17 -39.71
N ARG A 290 41.21 -31.24 -38.43
CA ARG A 290 42.44 -31.95 -38.02
C ARG A 290 42.43 -33.44 -38.42
N ARG A 291 41.26 -34.08 -38.39
CA ARG A 291 41.10 -35.47 -38.87
C ARG A 291 41.28 -35.57 -40.38
N ALA A 292 40.75 -34.61 -41.16
CA ALA A 292 40.94 -34.56 -42.61
C ALA A 292 42.40 -34.32 -42.98
N GLU A 293 43.06 -33.34 -42.35
CA GLU A 293 44.49 -33.05 -42.55
C GLU A 293 45.36 -34.28 -42.24
N LYS A 294 45.10 -34.98 -41.13
CA LYS A 294 45.83 -36.21 -40.79
C LYS A 294 45.62 -37.31 -41.83
N ARG A 295 44.41 -37.46 -42.38
CA ARG A 295 44.14 -38.41 -43.47
C ARG A 295 44.93 -38.05 -44.73
N GLU A 296 45.03 -36.78 -45.05
CA GLU A 296 45.77 -36.29 -46.21
C GLU A 296 47.29 -36.48 -46.04
N GLN A 297 47.83 -36.17 -44.86
CA GLN A 297 49.23 -36.45 -44.52
C GLN A 297 49.58 -37.93 -44.65
N LEU A 298 48.71 -38.82 -44.16
CA LEU A 298 48.89 -40.26 -44.31
C LEU A 298 48.85 -40.68 -45.78
N ARG A 299 47.92 -40.15 -46.59
CA ARG A 299 47.89 -40.43 -48.03
C ARG A 299 49.18 -40.01 -48.72
N ALA A 300 49.68 -38.81 -48.43
CA ALA A 300 50.93 -38.31 -48.99
C ALA A 300 52.14 -39.19 -48.59
N LYS A 301 52.23 -39.57 -47.30
CA LYS A 301 53.32 -40.41 -46.78
C LYS A 301 53.39 -41.79 -47.44
N TYR A 302 52.24 -42.38 -47.78
CA TYR A 302 52.14 -43.74 -48.33
C TYR A 302 51.82 -43.76 -49.84
N HIS A 303 51.89 -42.62 -50.53
CA HIS A 303 51.57 -42.48 -51.96
C HIS A 303 50.22 -43.08 -52.38
N LEU A 304 49.22 -42.99 -51.50
CA LEU A 304 47.87 -43.50 -51.77
C LEU A 304 47.13 -42.51 -52.68
N ALA A 305 46.57 -43.01 -53.80
CA ALA A 305 45.76 -42.20 -54.71
C ALA A 305 44.59 -41.55 -53.95
N THR A 306 44.32 -40.28 -54.22
CA THR A 306 43.07 -39.64 -53.80
C THR A 306 41.92 -40.38 -54.46
N ALA A 307 40.99 -40.91 -53.66
CA ALA A 307 39.71 -41.35 -54.19
C ALA A 307 39.09 -40.14 -54.91
N ALA A 308 39.02 -40.22 -56.24
CA ALA A 308 38.25 -39.29 -57.05
C ALA A 308 36.78 -39.36 -56.60
N SER A 309 36.10 -38.21 -56.65
CA SER A 309 34.80 -37.94 -56.02
C SER A 309 33.74 -39.00 -56.29
#